data_AF-J2TPX9-F1
#
_entry.id   AF-J2TPX9-F1
#
_cell.length_a   1.000
_cell.length_b   1.000
_cell.length_c   1.000
_cell.angle_alpha   90.00
_cell.angle_beta   90.00
_cell.angle_gamma   90.00
#
_symmetry.space_group_name_H-M   'P 1'
#
loop_
_entity.id
_entity.type
_entity.pdbx_description
1 polymer ?
#
loop_
_entity_poly.entity_id
_entity_poly.type
_entity_poly.pdbx_seq_one_letter_code
_entity_poly.pdbx_strand_id
1 'polypeptide(L)'
;MQQKELEQAMAFYQAPPQSWYHGISDRLSATGEWLWETLQGDFNENQTTGQIVTGTVISMIPLVDQLCDVRDLIANCKKIREDDSNTWSWICLGLTLVGCFPVLGSLAKGSMKVMFLSLRKAHYGSLGKAGNYSRLLDGTVGQLNRYLEMPTVRKTLRALKIYNPYAYLAGKLDELKGLLNVSALLDVMDKLMQVTRKLFDKVVSWGPDSLRYSVMALWDTLVAVRNKANTMLVEALQPLSDMLERLANRLRVEGDNSFR
;
A
#
# COMPACT_ATOMS: atom_id res chain seq x y z
N MET A 1 49.83 -6.52 24.05
CA MET A 1 48.38 -6.32 23.80
C MET A 1 48.10 -5.08 22.95
N GLN A 2 48.81 -3.96 23.13
CA GLN A 2 48.54 -2.71 22.39
C GLN A 2 48.75 -2.73 20.86
N GLN A 3 49.66 -3.55 20.31
CA GLN A 3 49.88 -3.61 18.86
C GLN A 3 48.73 -4.26 18.06
N LYS A 4 48.10 -5.31 18.62
CA LYS A 4 46.98 -6.01 17.96
C LYS A 4 45.70 -5.17 17.90
N GLU A 5 45.42 -4.39 18.93
CA GLU A 5 44.29 -3.46 18.95
C GLU A 5 44.51 -2.28 18.00
N LEU A 6 45.76 -1.81 17.86
CA LEU A 6 46.12 -0.76 16.90
C LEU A 6 46.01 -1.24 15.45
N GLU A 7 46.41 -2.48 15.14
CA GLU A 7 46.24 -3.11 13.81
C GLU A 7 44.76 -3.31 13.45
N GLN A 8 43.93 -3.72 14.41
CA GLN A 8 42.48 -3.86 14.20
C GLN A 8 41.79 -2.51 14.02
N ALA A 9 42.22 -1.46 14.71
CA ALA A 9 41.73 -0.10 14.51
C ALA A 9 42.18 0.45 13.14
N MET A 10 43.42 0.18 12.71
CA MET A 10 43.94 0.59 11.40
C MET A 10 43.24 -0.12 10.24
N ALA A 11 42.78 -1.35 10.42
CA ALA A 11 41.96 -2.07 9.43
C ALA A 11 40.57 -1.42 9.21
N PHE A 12 40.06 -0.67 10.19
CA PHE A 12 38.83 0.11 10.05
C PHE A 12 39.04 1.42 9.26
N TYR A 13 40.27 1.95 9.26
CA TYR A 13 40.67 3.16 8.52
C TYR A 13 41.31 2.87 7.15
N GLN A 14 41.60 1.61 6.84
CA GLN A 14 42.02 1.20 5.50
C GLN A 14 40.81 1.24 4.56
N ALA A 15 40.99 1.90 3.41
CA ALA A 15 40.00 1.85 2.35
C ALA A 15 39.69 0.37 2.05
N PRO A 16 38.41 -0.02 1.96
CA PRO A 16 38.05 -1.42 1.77
C PRO A 16 38.74 -1.97 0.51
N PRO A 17 39.16 -3.25 0.50
CA PRO A 17 39.81 -3.84 -0.66
C PRO A 17 38.92 -3.74 -1.91
N GLN A 18 39.51 -3.67 -3.11
CA GLN A 18 38.77 -3.52 -4.38
C GLN A 18 37.67 -4.58 -4.58
N SER A 19 37.88 -5.81 -4.10
CA SER A 19 36.89 -6.89 -4.12
C SER A 19 35.64 -6.60 -3.27
N TRP A 20 35.77 -5.81 -2.21
CA TRP A 20 34.65 -5.35 -1.39
C TRP A 20 33.81 -4.31 -2.11
N TYR A 21 34.42 -3.41 -2.90
CA TYR A 21 33.68 -2.43 -3.69
C TYR A 21 32.78 -3.12 -4.72
N HIS A 22 33.28 -4.12 -5.44
CA HIS A 22 32.49 -4.93 -6.37
C HIS A 22 31.35 -5.68 -5.64
N GLY A 23 31.66 -6.32 -4.50
CA GLY A 23 30.63 -7.01 -3.71
C GLY A 23 29.54 -6.07 -3.16
N ILE A 24 29.87 -4.81 -2.87
CA ILE A 24 28.91 -3.80 -2.42
C ILE A 24 28.11 -3.24 -3.60
N SER A 25 28.75 -2.94 -4.74
CA SER A 25 28.05 -2.45 -5.94
C SER A 25 27.04 -3.46 -6.46
N ASP A 26 27.40 -4.74 -6.44
CA ASP A 26 26.52 -5.81 -6.92
C ASP A 26 25.32 -5.98 -5.98
N ARG A 27 25.53 -5.86 -4.66
CA ARG A 27 24.44 -5.89 -3.67
C ARG A 27 23.52 -4.68 -3.79
N LEU A 28 24.06 -3.48 -4.03
CA LEU A 28 23.24 -2.29 -4.26
C LEU A 28 22.43 -2.43 -5.55
N SER A 29 23.07 -2.90 -6.63
CA SER A 29 22.41 -3.17 -7.93
C SER A 29 21.24 -4.12 -7.77
N ALA A 30 21.47 -5.26 -7.11
CA ALA A 30 20.43 -6.24 -6.80
C ALA A 30 19.32 -5.67 -5.89
N THR A 31 19.67 -4.79 -4.94
CA THR A 31 18.69 -4.12 -4.08
C THR A 31 17.81 -3.15 -4.88
N GLY A 32 18.40 -2.39 -5.80
CA GLY A 32 17.68 -1.48 -6.70
C GLY A 32 16.73 -2.22 -7.63
N GLU A 33 17.18 -3.33 -8.21
CA GLU A 33 16.36 -4.23 -9.04
C GLU A 33 15.20 -4.84 -8.25
N TRP A 34 15.47 -5.41 -7.07
CA TRP A 34 14.45 -5.96 -6.19
C TRP A 34 13.41 -4.90 -5.80
N LEU A 35 13.86 -3.68 -5.45
CA LEU A 35 12.96 -2.60 -5.07
C LEU A 35 12.09 -2.21 -6.27
N TRP A 36 12.68 -2.13 -7.46
CA TRP A 36 11.95 -1.85 -8.70
C TRP A 36 10.88 -2.90 -9.00
N GLU A 37 11.21 -4.19 -8.96
CA GLU A 37 10.28 -5.30 -9.15
C GLU A 37 9.13 -5.26 -8.12
N THR A 38 9.46 -5.02 -6.85
CA THR A 38 8.50 -4.92 -5.75
C THR A 38 7.51 -3.77 -5.97
N LEU A 39 7.98 -2.60 -6.42
CA LEU A 39 7.13 -1.44 -6.71
C LEU A 39 6.20 -1.67 -7.90
N GLN A 40 6.66 -2.44 -8.89
CA GLN A 40 5.83 -2.81 -10.03
C GLN A 40 4.82 -3.92 -9.72
N GLY A 41 5.00 -4.63 -8.60
CA GLY A 41 4.20 -5.80 -8.25
C GLY A 41 4.56 -7.05 -9.06
N ASP A 42 5.64 -7.01 -9.83
CA ASP A 42 6.17 -8.13 -10.60
C ASP A 42 7.22 -8.86 -9.76
N PHE A 43 6.76 -9.43 -8.65
CA PHE A 43 7.64 -10.15 -7.74
C PHE A 43 7.84 -11.57 -8.27
N ASN A 44 9.02 -11.84 -8.83
CA ASN A 44 9.40 -13.19 -9.20
C ASN A 44 9.94 -13.89 -7.95
N GLU A 45 9.21 -14.87 -7.40
CA GLU A 45 9.56 -15.58 -6.14
C GLU A 45 10.80 -16.48 -6.25
N ASN A 46 11.56 -16.43 -7.35
CA ASN A 46 12.72 -17.29 -7.57
C ASN A 46 13.94 -16.85 -6.72
N GLN A 47 14.01 -17.44 -5.53
CA GLN A 47 15.18 -17.80 -4.70
C GLN A 47 16.20 -16.76 -4.21
N THR A 48 16.36 -15.55 -4.77
CA THR A 48 17.43 -14.61 -4.32
C THR A 48 16.95 -13.50 -3.38
N THR A 49 15.67 -13.16 -3.38
CA THR A 49 15.14 -12.06 -2.56
C THR A 49 15.34 -12.26 -1.05
N GLY A 50 15.13 -13.47 -0.54
CA GLY A 50 15.30 -13.77 0.89
C GLY A 50 16.76 -13.59 1.39
N GLN A 51 17.74 -13.64 0.48
CA GLN A 51 19.16 -13.47 0.80
C GLN A 51 19.66 -12.03 0.60
N ILE A 52 19.11 -11.30 -0.38
CA ILE A 52 19.38 -9.86 -0.61
C ILE A 52 18.90 -9.02 0.59
N VAL A 53 17.82 -9.47 1.23
CA VAL A 53 17.14 -8.84 2.38
C VAL A 53 17.82 -9.20 3.72
N THR A 54 19.15 -9.23 3.76
CA THR A 54 19.88 -9.31 5.04
C THR A 54 19.76 -7.95 5.76
N GLY A 55 19.56 -7.94 7.08
CA GLY A 55 19.01 -6.84 7.89
C GLY A 55 19.61 -5.42 7.76
N THR A 56 20.73 -5.23 7.09
CA THR A 56 21.31 -3.90 6.75
C THR A 56 20.59 -3.23 5.59
N VAL A 57 20.06 -4.00 4.62
CA VAL A 57 19.35 -3.45 3.44
C VAL A 57 17.93 -3.05 3.81
N ILE A 58 17.28 -3.83 4.68
CA ILE A 58 15.93 -3.53 5.20
C ILE A 58 15.89 -2.19 5.94
N SER A 59 16.93 -1.85 6.71
CA SER A 59 16.96 -0.58 7.45
C SER A 59 17.14 0.63 6.52
N MET A 60 17.67 0.44 5.31
CA MET A 60 17.82 1.48 4.29
C MET A 60 16.55 1.67 3.46
N ILE A 61 15.72 0.64 3.32
CA ILE A 61 14.46 0.69 2.58
C ILE A 61 13.35 1.19 3.53
N PRO A 62 12.53 2.18 3.13
CA PRO A 62 11.44 2.66 3.96
C PRO A 62 10.49 1.52 4.36
N LEU A 63 9.94 1.62 5.57
CA LEU A 63 9.00 0.68 6.20
C LEU A 63 8.08 -0.03 5.18
N VAL A 64 7.95 -1.35 5.30
CA VAL A 64 7.16 -2.25 4.43
C VAL A 64 5.75 -1.73 4.10
N ASP A 65 5.14 -1.01 5.04
CA ASP A 65 3.82 -0.38 4.85
C ASP A 65 3.81 0.64 3.71
N GLN A 66 4.85 1.48 3.61
CA GLN A 66 4.96 2.51 2.57
C GLN A 66 5.17 1.88 1.18
N LEU A 67 5.91 0.77 1.10
CA LEU A 67 6.08 0.03 -0.15
C LEU A 67 4.75 -0.53 -0.65
N CYS A 68 3.95 -1.12 0.25
CA CYS A 68 2.63 -1.64 -0.09
C CYS A 68 1.72 -0.53 -0.63
N ASP A 69 1.69 0.64 0.03
CA ASP A 69 0.81 1.74 -0.35
C ASP A 69 1.25 2.36 -1.71
N VAL A 70 2.57 2.48 -1.96
CA VAL A 70 3.11 2.95 -3.24
C VAL A 70 2.86 1.96 -4.37
N ARG A 71 3.00 0.65 -4.13
CA ARG A 71 2.68 -0.39 -5.11
C ARG A 71 1.21 -0.32 -5.52
N ASP A 72 0.31 -0.15 -4.55
CA ASP A 72 -1.12 0.00 -4.82
C ASP A 72 -1.41 1.31 -5.59
N LEU A 73 -0.71 2.41 -5.30
CA LEU A 73 -0.80 3.65 -6.09
C LEU A 73 -0.36 3.42 -7.54
N ILE A 74 0.80 2.78 -7.75
CA ILE A 74 1.34 2.46 -9.08
C ILE A 74 0.36 1.61 -9.88
N ALA A 75 -0.21 0.57 -9.27
CA ALA A 75 -1.17 -0.32 -9.92
C ALA A 75 -2.43 0.43 -10.37
N ASN A 76 -3.01 1.28 -9.50
CA ASN A 76 -4.17 2.10 -9.88
C ASN A 76 -3.82 3.11 -10.98
N CYS A 77 -2.65 3.76 -10.92
CA CYS A 77 -2.24 4.72 -11.95
C CYS A 77 -2.05 4.04 -13.31
N LYS A 78 -1.40 2.86 -13.36
CA LYS A 78 -1.28 2.06 -14.58
C LYS A 78 -2.67 1.71 -15.13
N LYS A 79 -3.60 1.27 -14.27
CA LYS A 79 -4.97 0.94 -14.68
C LYS A 79 -5.75 2.14 -15.24
N ILE A 80 -5.60 3.31 -14.61
CA ILE A 80 -6.21 4.56 -15.10
C ILE A 80 -5.61 4.95 -16.46
N ARG A 81 -4.33 4.71 -16.72
CA ARG A 81 -3.73 5.05 -18.02
C ARG A 81 -4.26 4.19 -19.18
N GLU A 82 -4.79 3.01 -18.92
CA GLU A 82 -5.45 2.18 -19.94
C GLU A 82 -6.76 2.83 -20.42
N ASP A 83 -7.52 3.42 -19.50
CA ASP A 83 -8.76 4.16 -19.77
C ASP A 83 -9.00 5.19 -18.66
N ASP A 84 -8.60 6.43 -18.92
CA ASP A 84 -8.65 7.50 -17.91
C ASP A 84 -10.02 8.18 -17.79
N SER A 85 -10.97 7.80 -18.67
CA SER A 85 -12.37 8.21 -18.60
C SER A 85 -13.21 7.31 -17.69
N ASN A 86 -12.69 6.12 -17.35
CA ASN A 86 -13.39 5.16 -16.53
C ASN A 86 -13.45 5.59 -15.07
N THR A 87 -14.59 6.13 -14.64
CA THR A 87 -14.85 6.55 -13.25
C THR A 87 -14.57 5.45 -12.24
N TRP A 88 -14.75 4.16 -12.58
CA TRP A 88 -14.45 3.06 -11.65
C TRP A 88 -12.98 2.96 -11.29
N SER A 89 -12.07 3.19 -12.25
CA SER A 89 -10.63 3.22 -11.97
C SER A 89 -10.26 4.33 -10.99
N TRP A 90 -10.97 5.47 -11.06
CA TRP A 90 -10.82 6.58 -10.12
C TRP A 90 -11.44 6.31 -8.74
N ILE A 91 -12.56 5.58 -8.68
CA ILE A 91 -13.13 5.09 -7.40
C ILE A 91 -12.17 4.11 -6.74
N CYS A 92 -11.53 3.21 -7.50
CA CYS A 92 -10.50 2.29 -6.99
C CYS A 92 -9.26 3.03 -6.48
N LEU A 93 -8.81 4.06 -7.18
CA LEU A 93 -7.76 4.95 -6.68
C LEU A 93 -8.21 5.64 -5.38
N GLY A 94 -9.43 6.18 -5.34
CA GLY A 94 -10.03 6.77 -4.15
C GLY A 94 -10.04 5.81 -2.95
N LEU A 95 -10.42 4.54 -3.14
CA LEU A 95 -10.34 3.51 -2.10
C LEU A 95 -8.91 3.29 -1.58
N THR A 96 -7.93 3.25 -2.49
CA THR A 96 -6.51 3.11 -2.10
C THR A 96 -6.06 4.31 -1.28
N LEU A 97 -6.42 5.54 -1.68
CA LEU A 97 -6.10 6.75 -0.93
C LEU A 97 -6.79 6.76 0.44
N VAL A 98 -8.05 6.33 0.52
CA VAL A 98 -8.77 6.21 1.81
C VAL A 98 -8.06 5.24 2.75
N GLY A 99 -7.53 4.12 2.24
CA GLY A 99 -6.77 3.17 3.03
C GLY A 99 -5.46 3.73 3.61
N CYS A 100 -4.95 4.84 3.05
CA CYS A 100 -3.69 5.48 3.45
C CYS A 100 -3.88 6.59 4.50
N PHE A 101 -5.10 6.92 4.93
CA PHE A 101 -5.30 7.90 5.99
C PHE A 101 -4.58 7.47 7.29
N PRO A 102 -3.81 8.37 7.93
CA PRO A 102 -2.99 8.03 9.10
C PRO A 102 -3.80 7.81 10.37
N VAL A 103 -5.11 8.09 10.35
CA VAL A 103 -6.00 8.15 11.52
C VAL A 103 -6.32 6.76 12.11
N LEU A 104 -5.98 5.70 11.39
CA LEU A 104 -6.38 4.33 11.73
C LEU A 104 -5.25 3.55 12.40
N GLY A 105 -5.54 2.95 13.56
CA GLY A 105 -4.64 1.96 14.18
C GLY A 105 -4.41 0.74 13.27
N SER A 106 -3.30 0.03 13.46
CA SER A 106 -2.84 -1.05 12.55
C SER A 106 -3.87 -2.15 12.32
N LEU A 107 -4.67 -2.50 13.34
CA LEU A 107 -5.78 -3.45 13.20
C LEU A 107 -6.85 -2.94 12.21
N ALA A 108 -7.29 -1.69 12.37
CA ALA A 108 -8.29 -1.10 11.49
C ALA A 108 -7.76 -0.99 10.05
N LYS A 109 -6.50 -0.57 9.89
CA LYS A 109 -5.84 -0.56 8.57
C LYS A 109 -5.80 -1.94 7.93
N GLY A 110 -5.41 -2.97 8.68
CA GLY A 110 -5.39 -4.35 8.19
C GLY A 110 -6.77 -4.83 7.72
N SER A 111 -7.80 -4.63 8.55
CA SER A 111 -9.18 -4.96 8.20
C SER A 111 -9.70 -4.19 6.98
N MET A 112 -9.41 -2.89 6.89
CA MET A 112 -9.82 -2.07 5.73
C MET A 112 -9.08 -2.46 4.46
N LYS A 113 -7.78 -2.79 4.52
CA LYS A 113 -7.03 -3.28 3.36
C LYS A 113 -7.69 -4.54 2.78
N VAL A 114 -8.11 -5.48 3.64
CA VAL A 114 -8.86 -6.69 3.21
C VAL A 114 -10.18 -6.30 2.56
N MET A 115 -10.98 -5.44 3.20
CA MET A 115 -12.28 -5.06 2.67
C MET A 115 -12.17 -4.28 1.35
N PHE A 116 -11.29 -3.30 1.26
CA PHE A 116 -11.13 -2.47 0.06
C PHE A 116 -10.53 -3.26 -1.09
N LEU A 117 -9.66 -4.24 -0.84
CA LEU A 117 -9.20 -5.17 -1.86
C LEU A 117 -10.36 -5.97 -2.46
N SER A 118 -11.31 -6.42 -1.64
CA SER A 118 -12.53 -7.09 -2.11
C SER A 118 -13.38 -6.15 -2.97
N LEU A 119 -13.59 -4.91 -2.52
CA LEU A 119 -14.38 -3.90 -3.23
C LEU A 119 -13.77 -3.52 -4.58
N ARG A 120 -12.44 -3.35 -4.66
CA ARG A 120 -11.73 -3.02 -5.91
C ARG A 120 -11.88 -4.07 -7.00
N LYS A 121 -12.11 -5.33 -6.64
CA LYS A 121 -12.32 -6.43 -7.58
C LYS A 121 -13.72 -6.45 -8.20
N ALA A 122 -14.63 -5.61 -7.71
CA ALA A 122 -15.96 -5.48 -8.30
C ALA A 122 -15.91 -4.74 -9.64
N HIS A 123 -16.96 -4.89 -10.45
CA HIS A 123 -17.15 -4.09 -11.66
C HIS A 123 -18.32 -3.12 -11.44
N TYR A 124 -18.07 -1.81 -11.42
CA TYR A 124 -19.10 -0.81 -11.10
C TYR A 124 -20.36 -0.92 -11.97
N GLY A 125 -20.21 -1.16 -13.27
CA GLY A 125 -21.35 -1.34 -14.19
C GLY A 125 -22.25 -2.54 -13.85
N SER A 126 -21.73 -3.52 -13.11
CA SER A 126 -22.54 -4.64 -12.60
C SER A 126 -23.16 -4.35 -11.22
N LEU A 127 -22.69 -3.33 -10.49
CA LEU A 127 -23.18 -2.98 -9.16
C LEU A 127 -24.51 -2.22 -9.14
N GLY A 128 -24.97 -1.70 -10.28
CA GLY A 128 -26.27 -1.00 -10.40
C GLY A 128 -27.50 -1.89 -10.22
N LYS A 129 -27.35 -3.23 -10.23
CA LYS A 129 -28.43 -4.16 -9.91
C LYS A 129 -28.48 -4.38 -8.40
N ALA A 130 -29.64 -4.15 -7.76
CA ALA A 130 -29.81 -4.20 -6.31
C ALA A 130 -29.23 -5.46 -5.63
N GLY A 131 -29.27 -6.62 -6.28
CA GLY A 131 -28.72 -7.87 -5.77
C GLY A 131 -27.21 -8.08 -5.96
N ASN A 132 -26.53 -7.29 -6.79
CA ASN A 132 -25.09 -7.43 -7.03
C ASN A 132 -24.28 -6.70 -5.96
N TYR A 133 -24.80 -5.57 -5.48
CA TYR A 133 -24.15 -4.80 -4.41
C TYR A 133 -24.17 -5.55 -3.08
N SER A 134 -25.29 -6.16 -2.70
CA SER A 134 -25.39 -6.96 -1.48
C SER A 134 -24.42 -8.14 -1.51
N ARG A 135 -24.37 -8.89 -2.61
CA ARG A 135 -23.40 -9.99 -2.78
C ARG A 135 -21.95 -9.55 -2.68
N LEU A 136 -21.61 -8.37 -3.22
CA LEU A 136 -20.28 -7.80 -3.07
C LEU A 136 -19.97 -7.53 -1.59
N LEU A 137 -20.90 -6.90 -0.87
CA LEU A 137 -20.71 -6.61 0.55
C LEU A 137 -20.65 -7.88 1.39
N ASP A 138 -21.46 -8.89 1.10
CA ASP A 138 -21.43 -10.18 1.78
C ASP A 138 -20.11 -10.92 1.53
N GLY A 139 -19.61 -10.91 0.28
CA GLY A 139 -18.28 -11.44 -0.03
C GLY A 139 -17.15 -10.67 0.68
N THR A 140 -17.31 -9.37 0.82
CA THR A 140 -16.37 -8.49 1.53
C THR A 140 -16.36 -8.76 3.04
N VAL A 141 -17.54 -8.90 3.66
CA VAL A 141 -17.67 -9.33 5.06
C VAL A 141 -17.13 -10.74 5.25
N GLY A 142 -17.39 -11.67 4.33
CA GLY A 142 -16.82 -13.02 4.40
C GLY A 142 -15.27 -13.04 4.34
N GLN A 143 -14.65 -12.12 3.58
CA GLN A 143 -13.20 -11.93 3.61
C GLN A 143 -12.72 -11.33 4.93
N LEU A 144 -13.44 -10.33 5.46
CA LEU A 144 -13.15 -9.76 6.77
C LEU A 144 -13.24 -10.83 7.87
N ASN A 145 -14.26 -11.68 7.85
CA ASN A 145 -14.46 -12.73 8.86
C ASN A 145 -13.25 -13.67 8.90
N ARG A 146 -12.80 -14.16 7.73
CA ARG A 146 -11.58 -14.97 7.62
C ARG A 146 -10.34 -14.26 8.18
N TYR A 147 -10.21 -12.96 7.97
CA TYR A 147 -9.12 -12.17 8.54
C TYR A 147 -9.24 -12.04 10.07
N LEU A 148 -10.44 -11.75 10.59
CA LEU A 148 -10.71 -11.65 12.04
C LEU A 148 -10.54 -12.99 12.77
N GLU A 149 -10.65 -14.11 12.06
CA GLU A 149 -10.40 -15.45 12.61
C GLU A 149 -8.92 -15.78 12.80
N MET A 150 -8.01 -15.04 12.17
CA MET A 150 -6.58 -15.29 12.28
C MET A 150 -6.11 -15.19 13.75
N PRO A 151 -5.30 -16.13 14.25
CA PRO A 151 -4.87 -16.15 15.65
C PRO A 151 -4.19 -14.86 16.11
N THR A 152 -3.40 -14.24 15.24
CA THR A 152 -2.72 -12.96 15.49
C THR A 152 -3.72 -11.82 15.65
N VAL A 153 -4.71 -11.73 14.75
CA VAL A 153 -5.76 -10.70 14.79
C VAL A 153 -6.63 -10.86 16.03
N ARG A 154 -7.02 -12.09 16.39
CA ARG A 154 -7.76 -12.39 17.63
C ARG A 154 -7.00 -11.97 18.89
N LYS A 155 -5.68 -12.21 18.94
CA LYS A 155 -4.83 -11.75 20.06
C LYS A 155 -4.83 -10.23 20.16
N THR A 156 -4.68 -9.53 19.04
CA THR A 156 -4.71 -8.07 18.99
C THR A 156 -6.07 -7.51 19.43
N LEU A 157 -7.18 -8.08 18.97
CA LEU A 157 -8.53 -7.68 19.39
C LEU A 157 -8.71 -7.78 20.90
N ARG A 158 -8.26 -8.88 21.51
CA ARG A 158 -8.30 -9.07 22.97
C ARG A 158 -7.43 -8.05 23.70
N ALA A 159 -6.20 -7.83 23.22
CA ALA A 159 -5.27 -6.87 23.81
C ALA A 159 -5.83 -5.44 23.80
N LEU A 160 -6.51 -5.06 22.72
CA LEU A 160 -7.16 -3.76 22.56
C LEU A 160 -8.56 -3.68 23.20
N LYS A 161 -9.04 -4.77 23.83
CA LYS A 161 -10.40 -4.87 24.41
C LYS A 161 -11.51 -4.54 23.41
N ILE A 162 -11.33 -4.93 22.16
CA ILE A 162 -12.34 -4.77 21.10
C ILE A 162 -13.20 -6.03 21.09
N TYR A 163 -14.38 -5.95 21.71
CA TYR A 163 -15.30 -7.08 21.83
C TYR A 163 -16.18 -7.26 20.59
N ASN A 164 -16.69 -6.17 20.02
CA ASN A 164 -17.44 -6.17 18.77
C ASN A 164 -16.57 -5.54 17.66
N PRO A 165 -15.79 -6.36 16.91
CA PRO A 165 -14.91 -5.86 15.85
C PRO A 165 -15.70 -5.19 14.72
N TYR A 166 -16.92 -5.62 14.42
CA TYR A 166 -17.72 -5.04 13.35
C TYR A 166 -18.18 -3.63 13.70
N ALA A 167 -18.70 -3.42 14.92
CA ALA A 167 -19.08 -2.08 15.40
C ALA A 167 -17.86 -1.14 15.47
N TYR A 168 -16.72 -1.65 15.95
CA TYR A 168 -15.46 -0.90 15.95
C TYR A 168 -15.05 -0.46 14.54
N LEU A 169 -15.06 -1.38 13.56
CA LEU A 169 -14.69 -1.08 12.18
C LEU A 169 -15.71 -0.17 11.48
N ALA A 170 -17.00 -0.30 11.77
CA ALA A 170 -18.03 0.61 11.28
C ALA A 170 -17.77 2.04 11.76
N GLY A 171 -17.46 2.23 13.06
CA GLY A 171 -17.09 3.54 13.59
C GLY A 171 -15.83 4.12 12.94
N LYS A 172 -14.84 3.27 12.62
CA LYS A 172 -13.65 3.70 11.86
C LYS A 172 -13.95 4.10 10.42
N LEU A 173 -14.92 3.46 9.76
CA LEU A 173 -15.40 3.91 8.46
C LEU A 173 -16.13 5.26 8.56
N ASP A 174 -16.90 5.50 9.63
CA ASP A 174 -17.54 6.81 9.84
C ASP A 174 -16.51 7.93 10.06
N GLU A 175 -15.46 7.68 10.86
CA GLU A 175 -14.34 8.61 11.03
C GLU A 175 -13.69 8.95 9.69
N LEU A 176 -13.43 7.94 8.84
CA LEU A 176 -12.88 8.16 7.50
C LEU A 176 -13.81 8.98 6.61
N LYS A 177 -15.11 8.68 6.61
CA LYS A 177 -16.10 9.44 5.84
C LYS A 177 -16.14 10.90 6.27
N GLY A 178 -16.02 11.19 7.58
CA GLY A 178 -15.97 12.55 8.09
C GLY A 178 -14.76 13.37 7.59
N LEU A 179 -13.70 12.70 7.18
CA LEU A 179 -12.49 13.32 6.63
C LEU A 179 -12.50 13.37 5.10
N LEU A 180 -13.46 12.69 4.46
CA LEU A 180 -13.45 12.44 3.03
C LEU A 180 -13.87 13.68 2.25
N ASN A 181 -12.91 14.27 1.54
CA ASN A 181 -13.15 15.31 0.54
C ASN A 181 -12.04 15.26 -0.51
N VAL A 182 -12.23 15.93 -1.64
CA VAL A 182 -11.26 15.92 -2.75
C VAL A 182 -9.89 16.42 -2.29
N SER A 183 -9.82 17.53 -1.54
CA SER A 183 -8.55 18.07 -1.05
C SER A 183 -7.79 17.06 -0.20
N ALA A 184 -8.47 16.40 0.75
CA ALA A 184 -7.85 15.40 1.61
C ALA A 184 -7.33 14.19 0.83
N LEU A 185 -8.06 13.74 -0.19
CA LEU A 185 -7.60 12.65 -1.07
C LEU A 185 -6.37 13.07 -1.88
N LEU A 186 -6.37 14.30 -2.41
CA LEU A 186 -5.23 14.86 -3.14
C LEU A 186 -4.00 15.01 -2.24
N ASP A 187 -4.16 15.48 -1.01
CA ASP A 187 -3.07 15.59 -0.03
C ASP A 187 -2.43 14.23 0.28
N VAL A 188 -3.26 13.18 0.40
CA VAL A 188 -2.77 11.81 0.58
C VAL A 188 -2.04 11.33 -0.67
N MET A 189 -2.60 11.58 -1.87
CA MET A 189 -1.96 11.23 -3.13
C MET A 189 -0.60 11.92 -3.29
N ASP A 190 -0.49 13.20 -2.94
CA ASP A 190 0.76 13.98 -3.01
C ASP A 190 1.82 13.44 -2.04
N LYS A 191 1.42 13.09 -0.82
CA LYS A 191 2.32 12.42 0.13
C LYS A 191 2.81 11.08 -0.41
N LEU A 192 1.93 10.27 -0.98
CA LEU A 192 2.33 9.00 -1.60
C LEU A 192 3.26 9.24 -2.79
N MET A 193 2.99 10.22 -3.65
CA MET A 193 3.88 10.59 -4.76
C MET A 193 5.27 11.01 -4.28
N GLN A 194 5.37 11.77 -3.18
CA GLN A 194 6.66 12.12 -2.57
C GLN A 194 7.41 10.88 -2.07
N VAL A 195 6.71 9.93 -1.44
CA VAL A 195 7.30 8.65 -1.01
C VAL A 195 7.75 7.84 -2.23
N THR A 196 6.91 7.71 -3.26
CA THR A 196 7.26 7.05 -4.53
C THR A 196 8.49 7.68 -5.15
N ARG A 197 8.59 9.01 -5.17
CA ARG A 197 9.76 9.69 -5.74
C ARG A 197 11.04 9.32 -5.00
N LYS A 198 11.03 9.34 -3.68
CA LYS A 198 12.17 8.93 -2.86
C LYS A 198 12.56 7.47 -3.10
N LEU A 199 11.58 6.59 -3.31
CA LEU A 199 11.84 5.18 -3.65
C LEU A 199 12.44 5.04 -5.05
N PHE A 200 11.95 5.80 -6.04
CA PHE A 200 12.49 5.84 -7.39
C PHE A 200 13.92 6.40 -7.43
N ASP A 201 14.22 7.43 -6.65
CA ASP A 201 15.58 7.97 -6.52
C ASP A 201 16.53 6.91 -5.95
N LYS A 202 16.07 6.06 -5.01
CA LYS A 202 16.83 4.91 -4.50
C LYS A 202 17.01 3.82 -5.56
N VAL A 203 15.97 3.50 -6.33
CA VAL A 203 16.07 2.55 -7.45
C VAL A 203 17.12 3.03 -8.45
N VAL A 204 17.12 4.31 -8.82
CA VAL A 204 18.09 4.89 -9.75
C VAL A 204 19.49 4.96 -9.16
N SER A 205 19.61 5.24 -7.86
CA SER A 205 20.91 5.34 -7.18
C SER A 205 21.56 3.97 -6.94
N TRP A 206 20.77 2.93 -6.74
CA TRP A 206 21.27 1.61 -6.37
C TRP A 206 21.27 0.64 -7.53
N GLY A 207 20.27 0.70 -8.42
CA GLY A 207 20.09 -0.20 -9.55
C GLY A 207 20.92 0.16 -10.78
N PRO A 208 20.91 -0.70 -11.82
CA PRO A 208 21.63 -0.45 -13.06
C PRO A 208 21.04 0.73 -13.84
N ASP A 209 21.87 1.39 -14.65
CA ASP A 209 21.47 2.55 -15.45
C ASP A 209 20.31 2.29 -16.41
N SER A 210 20.08 1.03 -16.80
CA SER A 210 18.95 0.59 -17.60
C SER A 210 17.59 0.88 -16.96
N LEU A 211 17.51 0.97 -15.62
CA LEU A 211 16.25 1.24 -14.92
C LEU A 211 15.82 2.71 -15.01
N ARG A 212 16.73 3.65 -15.30
CA ARG A 212 16.44 5.09 -15.30
C ARG A 212 15.28 5.44 -16.22
N TYR A 213 15.28 4.90 -17.44
CA TYR A 213 14.21 5.15 -18.41
C TYR A 213 12.87 4.61 -17.92
N SER A 214 12.85 3.38 -17.42
CA SER A 214 11.62 2.74 -16.91
C SER A 214 11.06 3.47 -15.69
N VAL A 215 11.92 3.92 -14.78
CA VAL A 215 11.55 4.74 -13.63
C VAL A 215 10.94 6.07 -14.07
N MET A 216 11.56 6.76 -15.03
CA MET A 216 11.05 8.02 -15.58
C MET A 216 9.69 7.84 -16.26
N ALA A 217 9.55 6.83 -17.13
CA ALA A 217 8.28 6.54 -17.81
C ALA A 217 7.14 6.23 -16.83
N LEU A 218 7.45 5.49 -15.75
CA LEU A 218 6.47 5.22 -14.70
C LEU A 218 6.15 6.48 -13.89
N TRP A 219 7.15 7.31 -13.58
CA TRP A 219 6.92 8.59 -12.92
C TRP A 219 6.01 9.51 -13.75
N ASP A 220 6.23 9.60 -15.06
CA ASP A 220 5.38 10.38 -15.97
C ASP A 220 3.94 9.85 -15.99
N THR A 221 3.76 8.53 -15.90
CA THR A 221 2.44 7.92 -15.71
C THR A 221 1.75 8.41 -14.44
N LEU A 222 2.46 8.42 -13.31
CA LEU A 222 1.91 8.90 -12.03
C LEU A 222 1.55 10.39 -12.09
N VAL A 223 2.43 11.21 -12.68
CA VAL A 223 2.19 12.66 -12.86
C VAL A 223 0.99 12.91 -13.75
N ALA A 224 0.84 12.19 -14.86
CA ALA A 224 -0.30 12.32 -15.76
C ALA A 224 -1.64 12.02 -15.06
N VAL A 225 -1.68 10.96 -14.23
CA VAL A 225 -2.86 10.63 -13.42
C VAL A 225 -3.10 11.69 -12.35
N ARG A 226 -2.07 12.16 -11.66
CA ARG A 226 -2.21 13.22 -10.64
C ARG A 226 -2.78 14.52 -11.19
N ASN A 227 -2.38 14.90 -12.41
CA ASN A 227 -2.88 16.10 -13.08
C ASN A 227 -4.40 16.01 -13.35
N LYS A 228 -4.89 14.82 -13.70
CA LYS A 228 -6.32 14.55 -13.90
C LYS A 228 -7.11 14.34 -12.60
N ALA A 229 -6.44 13.97 -11.51
CA ALA A 229 -7.07 13.63 -10.24
C ALA A 229 -7.96 14.74 -9.67
N ASN A 230 -7.61 16.01 -9.88
CA ASN A 230 -8.41 17.14 -9.37
C ASN A 230 -9.86 17.10 -9.88
N THR A 231 -10.06 16.73 -11.14
CA THR A 231 -11.39 16.64 -11.76
C THR A 231 -12.02 15.29 -11.48
N MET A 232 -11.30 14.21 -11.74
CA MET A 232 -11.89 12.87 -11.69
C MET A 232 -12.21 12.40 -10.27
N LEU A 233 -11.50 12.89 -9.25
CA LEU A 233 -11.85 12.61 -7.86
C LEU A 233 -13.12 13.34 -7.40
N VAL A 234 -13.51 14.45 -8.05
CA VAL A 234 -14.82 15.08 -7.77
C VAL A 234 -15.94 14.12 -8.16
N GLU A 235 -15.84 13.50 -9.34
CA GLU A 235 -16.82 12.52 -9.83
C GLU A 235 -16.81 11.24 -9.01
N ALA A 236 -15.63 10.77 -8.60
CA ALA A 236 -15.48 9.55 -7.81
C ALA A 236 -15.86 9.71 -6.33
N LEU A 237 -15.89 10.94 -5.80
CA LEU A 237 -16.09 11.21 -4.38
C LEU A 237 -17.43 10.68 -3.87
N GLN A 238 -18.53 10.98 -4.57
CA GLN A 238 -19.86 10.57 -4.12
C GLN A 238 -20.03 9.03 -4.17
N PRO A 239 -19.72 8.33 -5.28
CA PRO A 239 -19.74 6.87 -5.32
C PRO A 239 -18.87 6.21 -4.25
N LEU A 240 -17.70 6.79 -3.97
CA LEU A 240 -16.79 6.30 -2.92
C LEU A 240 -17.42 6.46 -1.54
N SER A 241 -17.98 7.63 -1.22
CA SER A 241 -18.66 7.91 0.04
C SER A 241 -19.84 6.97 0.27
N ASP A 242 -20.68 6.79 -0.75
CA ASP A 242 -21.83 5.88 -0.71
C ASP A 242 -21.39 4.43 -0.47
N MET A 243 -20.26 4.03 -1.04
CA MET A 243 -19.72 2.68 -0.86
C MET A 243 -19.19 2.45 0.56
N LEU A 244 -18.46 3.41 1.12
CA LEU A 244 -18.01 3.35 2.50
C LEU A 244 -19.20 3.33 3.47
N GLU A 245 -20.26 4.09 3.17
CA GLU A 245 -21.49 4.11 3.96
C GLU A 245 -22.21 2.76 3.96
N ARG A 246 -22.41 2.18 2.78
CA ARG A 246 -23.05 0.87 2.65
C ARG A 246 -22.24 -0.22 3.33
N LEU A 247 -20.92 -0.17 3.25
CA LEU A 247 -20.05 -1.08 3.98
C LEU A 247 -20.18 -0.91 5.49
N ALA A 248 -20.16 0.33 6.00
CA ALA A 248 -20.33 0.61 7.43
C ALA A 248 -21.69 0.09 7.94
N ASN A 249 -22.77 0.33 7.20
CA ASN A 249 -24.09 -0.19 7.51
C ASN A 249 -24.12 -1.72 7.52
N ARG A 250 -23.49 -2.38 6.55
CA ARG A 250 -23.41 -3.84 6.51
C ARG A 250 -22.64 -4.41 7.71
N LEU A 251 -21.56 -3.75 8.14
CA LEU A 251 -20.82 -4.14 9.34
C LEU A 251 -21.65 -3.98 10.61
N ARG A 252 -22.44 -2.91 10.74
CA ARG A 252 -23.37 -2.74 11.88
C ARG A 252 -24.35 -3.92 11.96
N VAL A 253 -24.98 -4.28 10.84
CA VAL A 253 -25.88 -5.44 10.77
C VAL A 253 -25.16 -6.74 11.15
N GLU A 254 -23.94 -6.96 10.69
CA GLU A 254 -23.16 -8.15 11.07
C GLU A 254 -22.85 -8.19 12.57
N GLY A 255 -22.48 -7.03 13.13
CA GLY A 255 -22.20 -6.86 14.54
C GLY A 255 -23.41 -7.14 15.41
N ASP A 256 -24.57 -6.60 15.05
CA ASP A 256 -25.83 -6.80 15.78
C ASP A 256 -26.28 -8.26 15.73
N ASN A 257 -26.04 -8.96 14.62
CA ASN A 257 -26.38 -10.38 14.50
C ASN A 257 -25.42 -11.29 15.28
N SER A 258 -24.13 -10.94 15.34
CA SER A 258 -23.09 -11.78 15.92
C SER A 258 -22.90 -11.61 17.43
N PHE A 259 -23.34 -10.48 18.00
CA PHE A 259 -23.08 -10.09 19.39
C PHE A 259 -24.36 -9.72 20.18
N ARG A 260 -25.50 -10.29 19.78
CA ARG A 260 -26.75 -10.27 20.55
C ARG A 260 -26.68 -11.15 21.80
#